data_AF-A0A497TG56-F1
#
_entry.id   AF-A0A497TG56-F1
#
_cell.length_a   1.000
_cell.length_b   1.000
_cell.length_c   1.000
_cell.angle_alpha   90.00
_cell.angle_beta   90.00
_cell.angle_gamma   90.00
#
_symmetry.space_group_name_H-M   'P 1'
#
loop_
_entity.id
_entity.type
_entity.pdbx_description
1 polymer ?
#
loop_
_entity_poly.entity_id
_entity_poly.type
_entity_poly.pdbx_seq_one_letter_code
_entity_poly.pdbx_strand_id
1 'polypeptide(L)'
;MKALSTTILIVISAVVILIAALIVLTIFGQGVSQVSTITKFRNNCLIQARTSCQITGQLPPNWHAEVIIEKQKTSCYEEMGKCNNCNCIPGVGKPV
;
A
#
# COMPACT_ATOMS: atom_id res chain seq x y z
N MET A 1 -34.36 -40.85 -14.70
CA MET A 1 -33.60 -40.18 -13.61
C MET A 1 -32.22 -39.63 -14.01
N LYS A 2 -31.83 -39.57 -15.30
CA LYS A 2 -30.52 -39.00 -15.71
C LYS A 2 -30.53 -37.47 -15.90
N ALA A 3 -31.64 -36.90 -16.35
CA ALA A 3 -31.74 -35.46 -16.60
C ALA A 3 -31.71 -34.58 -15.33
N LEU A 4 -32.25 -35.08 -14.20
CA LEU A 4 -32.23 -34.38 -12.91
C LEU A 4 -30.83 -34.30 -12.29
N SER A 5 -29.96 -35.26 -12.58
CA SER A 5 -28.60 -35.27 -12.06
C SER A 5 -27.71 -34.23 -12.76
N THR A 6 -27.94 -34.00 -14.05
CA THR A 6 -27.15 -33.04 -14.84
C THR A 6 -27.49 -31.60 -14.47
N THR A 7 -28.76 -31.28 -14.25
CA THR A 7 -29.18 -29.92 -13.83
C THR A 7 -28.61 -29.56 -12.46
N ILE A 8 -28.60 -30.50 -11.51
CA ILE A 8 -27.98 -30.30 -10.19
C ILE A 8 -26.47 -30.01 -10.31
N LEU A 9 -25.75 -30.74 -11.17
CA LEU A 9 -24.32 -30.52 -11.36
C LEU A 9 -24.00 -29.15 -11.98
N ILE A 10 -24.83 -28.69 -12.92
CA ILE A 10 -24.68 -27.35 -13.53
C ILE A 10 -24.86 -26.27 -12.46
N VAL A 11 -25.89 -26.39 -11.63
CA VAL A 11 -26.15 -25.43 -10.54
C VAL A 11 -25.00 -25.40 -9.54
N ILE A 12 -24.48 -26.55 -9.13
CA ILE A 12 -23.34 -26.64 -8.21
C ILE A 12 -22.10 -25.97 -8.82
N SER A 13 -21.79 -26.24 -10.09
CA SER A 13 -20.64 -25.61 -10.75
C SER A 13 -20.75 -24.08 -10.82
N ALA A 14 -21.94 -23.55 -11.11
CA ALA A 14 -22.18 -22.12 -11.17
C ALA A 14 -22.01 -21.45 -9.81
N VAL A 15 -22.51 -22.07 -8.74
CA VAL A 15 -22.37 -21.57 -7.36
C VAL A 15 -20.90 -21.55 -6.94
N VAL A 16 -20.13 -22.59 -7.26
CA VAL A 16 -18.70 -22.64 -6.94
C VAL A 16 -17.92 -21.53 -7.64
N ILE A 17 -18.21 -21.26 -8.92
CA ILE A 17 -17.57 -20.17 -9.67
C ILE A 17 -17.91 -18.81 -9.05
N LEU A 18 -19.17 -18.59 -8.66
CA LEU A 18 -19.60 -17.35 -8.00
C LEU A 18 -18.89 -17.13 -6.66
N ILE A 19 -18.77 -18.17 -5.83
CA ILE A 19 -18.07 -18.09 -4.54
C ILE A 19 -16.58 -17.80 -4.75
N ALA A 20 -15.93 -18.48 -5.69
CA ALA A 20 -14.52 -18.25 -6.00
C ALA A 20 -14.28 -16.79 -6.44
N ALA A 21 -15.12 -16.25 -7.32
CA ALA A 21 -15.04 -14.86 -7.73
C ALA A 21 -15.23 -13.88 -6.56
N LEU A 22 -16.19 -14.17 -5.66
CA LEU A 22 -16.43 -13.34 -4.47
C LEU A 22 -15.21 -13.29 -3.53
N ILE A 23 -14.56 -14.43 -3.30
CA ILE A 23 -13.37 -14.54 -2.45
C ILE A 23 -12.24 -13.71 -3.03
N VAL A 24 -11.99 -13.84 -4.35
CA VAL A 24 -10.97 -13.06 -5.06
C VAL A 24 -11.25 -11.57 -4.91
N LEU A 25 -12.47 -11.12 -5.19
CA LEU A 25 -12.86 -9.71 -5.05
C LEU A 25 -12.72 -9.20 -3.61
N THR A 26 -12.98 -10.04 -2.61
CA THR A 26 -12.89 -9.66 -1.19
C THR A 26 -11.43 -9.51 -0.74
N ILE A 27 -10.54 -10.42 -1.14
CA ILE A 27 -9.11 -10.35 -0.80
C ILE A 27 -8.47 -9.13 -1.48
N PHE A 28 -8.72 -8.94 -2.78
CA PHE A 28 -8.18 -7.80 -3.50
C PHE A 28 -8.82 -6.49 -3.05
N GLY A 29 -10.13 -6.47 -2.74
CA GLY A 29 -10.85 -5.29 -2.26
C GLY A 29 -10.42 -4.80 -0.87
N GLN A 30 -10.02 -5.72 0.02
CA GLN A 30 -9.46 -5.35 1.33
C GLN A 30 -8.00 -4.89 1.23
N GLY A 31 -7.21 -5.51 0.34
CA GLY A 31 -5.79 -5.14 0.14
C GLY A 31 -5.59 -3.78 -0.54
N VAL A 32 -6.41 -3.41 -1.54
CA VAL A 32 -6.24 -2.15 -2.29
C VAL A 32 -6.47 -0.90 -1.43
N SER A 33 -7.40 -0.94 -0.48
CA SER A 33 -7.64 0.19 0.43
C SER A 33 -6.43 0.42 1.35
N GLN A 34 -5.83 -0.66 1.87
CA GLN A 34 -4.68 -0.57 2.78
C GLN A 34 -3.41 -0.10 2.07
N VAL A 35 -3.16 -0.64 0.88
CA VAL A 35 -2.02 -0.24 0.05
C VAL A 35 -2.14 1.22 -0.38
N SER A 36 -3.35 1.72 -0.66
CA SER A 36 -3.58 3.11 -1.05
C SER A 36 -3.18 4.09 0.06
N THR A 37 -3.56 3.82 1.32
CA THR A 37 -3.25 4.70 2.46
C THR A 37 -1.75 4.76 2.75
N ILE A 38 -1.08 3.59 2.79
CA ILE A 38 0.37 3.51 3.02
C ILE A 38 1.14 4.15 1.86
N THR A 39 0.73 3.91 0.61
CA THR A 39 1.35 4.52 -0.57
C THR A 39 1.19 6.03 -0.56
N LYS A 40 0.01 6.54 -0.17
CA LYS A 40 -0.24 7.98 -0.03
C LYS A 40 0.64 8.59 1.06
N PHE A 41 0.82 7.91 2.19
CA PHE A 41 1.70 8.35 3.25
C PHE A 41 3.16 8.39 2.79
N ARG A 42 3.65 7.33 2.15
CA ARG A 42 5.00 7.27 1.58
C ARG A 42 5.27 8.39 0.57
N ASN A 43 4.30 8.69 -0.29
CA ASN A 43 4.40 9.82 -1.22
C ASN A 43 4.46 11.17 -0.51
N ASN A 44 3.70 11.36 0.57
CA ASN A 44 3.78 12.59 1.37
C ASN A 44 5.15 12.73 2.05
N CYS A 45 5.70 11.64 2.61
CA CYS A 45 7.05 11.62 3.16
C CYS A 45 8.09 12.02 2.10
N LEU A 46 7.97 11.49 0.88
CA LEU A 46 8.87 11.79 -0.22
C LEU A 46 8.78 13.26 -0.65
N ILE A 47 7.58 13.84 -0.72
CA ILE A 47 7.39 15.27 -1.05
C ILE A 47 7.99 16.15 0.06
N GLN A 48 7.67 15.89 1.33
CA GLN A 48 8.24 16.64 2.45
C GLN A 48 9.76 16.56 2.49
N ALA A 49 10.32 15.37 2.27
CA ALA A 49 11.76 15.18 2.20
C ALA A 49 12.38 15.98 1.06
N ARG A 50 11.79 15.96 -0.15
CA ARG A 50 12.28 16.77 -1.28
C ARG A 50 12.29 18.25 -0.93
N THR A 51 11.20 18.76 -0.40
CA THR A 51 11.07 20.19 -0.07
C THR A 51 12.06 20.59 1.01
N SER A 52 12.14 19.86 2.12
CA SER A 52 13.10 20.18 3.19
C SER A 52 14.54 20.03 2.73
N CYS A 53 14.89 18.95 2.03
CA CYS A 53 16.24 18.73 1.56
C CYS A 53 16.70 19.76 0.52
N GLN A 54 15.80 20.27 -0.33
CA GLN A 54 16.13 21.34 -1.27
C GLN A 54 16.34 22.69 -0.58
N ILE A 55 15.62 22.96 0.51
CA ILE A 55 15.65 24.26 1.20
C ILE A 55 16.77 24.32 2.25
N THR A 56 16.89 23.28 3.08
CA THR A 56 17.77 23.25 4.25
C THR A 56 18.93 22.28 4.12
N GLY A 57 18.95 21.44 3.07
CA GLY A 57 19.93 20.35 2.95
C GLY A 57 19.73 19.22 3.96
N GLN A 58 18.65 19.26 4.73
CA GLN A 58 18.36 18.32 5.82
C GLN A 58 16.96 17.73 5.69
N LEU A 59 16.78 16.54 6.25
CA LEU A 59 15.47 15.90 6.33
C LEU A 59 14.53 16.67 7.27
N PRO A 60 13.20 16.54 7.08
CA PRO A 60 12.23 17.14 7.98
C PRO A 60 12.44 16.72 9.45
N PRO A 61 12.24 17.60 10.44
CA PRO A 61 12.44 17.25 11.85
C PRO A 61 11.48 16.16 12.35
N ASN A 62 10.32 16.02 11.71
CA ASN A 62 9.33 14.98 11.97
C ASN A 62 9.61 13.67 11.21
N TRP A 63 10.79 13.49 10.60
CA TRP A 63 11.12 12.30 9.80
C TRP A 63 11.02 10.98 10.58
N HIS A 64 11.41 11.03 11.86
CA HIS A 64 11.35 9.90 12.79
C HIS A 64 10.07 9.89 13.63
N ALA A 65 9.13 10.81 13.37
CA ALA A 65 7.88 10.84 14.13
C ALA A 65 7.06 9.59 13.80
N GLU A 66 6.74 8.82 14.83
CA GLU A 66 5.82 7.69 14.71
C GLU A 66 4.40 8.19 14.48
N VAL A 67 3.76 7.66 13.45
CA VAL A 67 2.35 7.85 13.15
C VAL A 67 1.65 6.50 13.08
N ILE A 68 0.38 6.48 13.42
CA ILE A 68 -0.43 5.26 13.36
C ILE A 68 -1.22 5.29 12.06
N ILE A 69 -0.88 4.41 11.12
CA ILE A 69 -1.57 4.24 9.85
C ILE A 69 -2.18 2.85 9.86
N GLU A 70 -3.50 2.80 9.83
CA GLU A 70 -4.26 1.55 9.75
C GLU A 70 -3.82 0.48 10.79
N LYS A 71 -3.60 0.93 12.03
CA LYS A 71 -3.16 0.14 13.20
C LYS A 71 -1.69 -0.31 13.18
N GLN A 72 -0.92 0.02 12.14
CA GLN A 72 0.53 -0.09 12.17
C GLN A 72 1.15 1.23 12.60
N LYS A 73 2.05 1.16 13.60
CA LYS A 73 2.95 2.27 13.88
C LYS A 73 4.00 2.27 12.78
N THR A 74 4.08 3.37 12.05
CA THR A 74 5.08 3.56 11.00
C THR A 74 5.60 5.00 11.06
N SER A 75 6.71 5.27 10.39
CA SER A 75 7.31 6.59 10.30
C SER A 75 7.82 6.83 8.88
N CYS A 76 8.04 8.09 8.52
CA CYS A 76 8.66 8.37 7.21
C CYS A 76 10.05 7.74 7.10
N TYR A 77 10.80 7.65 8.20
CA TYR A 77 12.05 6.90 8.28
C TYR A 77 11.87 5.42 7.90
N GLU A 78 10.85 4.76 8.45
CA GLU A 78 10.62 3.33 8.27
C GLU A 78 10.09 3.00 6.87
N GLU A 79 9.11 3.76 6.36
CA GLU A 79 8.54 3.59 5.02
C GLU A 79 9.53 3.91 3.88
N MET A 80 10.52 4.75 4.16
CA MET A 80 11.54 5.14 3.18
C MET A 80 12.82 4.30 3.30
N GLY A 81 12.75 3.14 3.97
CA GLY A 81 13.87 2.20 4.05
C GLY A 81 14.99 2.67 4.95
N LYS A 82 14.65 3.32 6.08
CA LYS A 82 15.58 3.79 7.11
C LYS A 82 16.56 4.86 6.59
N CYS A 83 16.05 5.74 5.74
CA CYS A 83 16.79 6.81 5.12
C CYS A 83 17.14 7.90 6.15
N ASN A 84 18.44 8.15 6.38
CA ASN A 84 18.92 9.11 7.38
C ASN A 84 19.46 10.43 6.79
N ASN A 85 19.47 10.58 5.46
CA ASN A 85 19.98 11.78 4.81
C ASN A 85 19.18 12.10 3.53
N CYS A 86 19.42 13.27 2.96
CA CYS A 86 18.76 13.68 1.72
C CYS A 86 19.18 12.86 0.49
N ASN A 87 20.29 12.11 0.56
CA ASN A 87 20.84 11.35 -0.56
C ASN A 87 20.08 10.05 -0.84
N CYS A 88 19.36 9.52 0.14
CA CYS A 88 18.52 8.34 -0.03
C CYS A 88 17.10 8.66 -0.55
N ILE A 89 16.81 9.92 -0.85
CA ILE A 89 15.53 10.33 -1.44
C ILE A 89 15.65 10.39 -2.97
N PRO A 90 14.88 9.57 -3.71
CA PRO A 90 14.94 9.56 -5.18
C PRO A 90 14.49 10.91 -5.75
N GLY A 91 15.34 11.51 -6.58
CA GLY A 91 15.13 12.83 -7.19
C GLY A 91 15.70 14.02 -6.41
N VAL A 92 16.43 13.78 -5.31
CA VAL A 92 17.17 14.79 -4.53
C VAL A 92 18.69 14.66 -4.77
N GLY A 93 19.07 13.88 -5.78
CA GLY A 93 20.46 13.55 -6.11
C GLY A 93 21.34 14.79 -6.32
N LYS A 94 22.07 15.13 -5.25
CA LYS A 94 23.18 16.07 -5.11
C LYS A 94 22.90 17.54 -5.48
N PRO A 95 22.96 18.48 -4.52
CA PRO A 95 23.41 19.82 -4.87
C PRO A 95 24.82 19.72 -5.46
N VAL A 96 25.02 20.39 -6.60
CA VAL A 96 26.34 20.73 -7.14
C VAL A 96 27.05 21.64 -6.15
#